data_AF-A0A925HWN9-F1
#
_entry.id   AF-A0A925HWN9-F1
#
_cell.length_a   1.000
_cell.length_b   1.000
_cell.length_c   1.000
_cell.angle_alpha   90.00
_cell.angle_beta   90.00
_cell.angle_gamma   90.00
#
_symmetry.space_group_name_H-M   'P 1'
#
loop_
_entity.id
_entity.type
_entity.pdbx_description
1 polymer ?
#
loop_
_entity_poly.entity_id
_entity_poly.type
_entity_poly.pdbx_seq_one_letter_code
_entity_poly.pdbx_strand_id
1 'polypeptide(L)'
;MVAYKKLVVISSLALAVVISIAASSPPAEPKRNLKVLPKNISAEDLDKVMDNFKDALGVKCNFCHAPQKDDPNKMDFASDAKPEKEIARDMMRMTTKINKKYFNVKPGKDKEALPPVTCATCHHGKPHPENK
;
A
#
# COMPACT_ATOMS: atom_id res chain seq x y z
N MET A 1 8.29 -51.32 29.31
CA MET A 1 8.51 -49.97 29.88
C MET A 1 9.05 -48.94 28.87
N VAL A 2 9.93 -49.33 27.93
CA VAL A 2 10.53 -48.40 26.93
C VAL A 2 9.54 -47.88 25.87
N ALA A 3 8.60 -48.72 25.40
CA ALA A 3 7.61 -48.32 24.39
C ALA A 3 6.61 -47.26 24.91
N TYR A 4 6.22 -47.34 26.18
CA TYR A 4 5.33 -46.37 26.83
C TYR A 4 5.98 -44.98 26.96
N LYS A 5 7.26 -44.92 27.36
CA LYS A 5 8.03 -43.67 27.37
C LYS A 5 8.16 -43.05 25.98
N LYS A 6 8.38 -43.86 24.93
CA LYS A 6 8.44 -43.35 23.54
C LYS A 6 7.10 -42.80 23.06
N LEU A 7 5.98 -43.46 23.37
CA LEU A 7 4.64 -42.98 22.99
C LEU A 7 4.25 -41.68 23.71
N VAL A 8 4.58 -41.54 25.00
CA VAL A 8 4.35 -40.30 25.76
C VAL A 8 5.19 -39.13 25.22
N VAL A 9 6.45 -39.39 24.86
CA VAL A 9 7.33 -38.35 24.27
C VAL A 9 6.84 -37.92 22.88
N ILE A 10 6.39 -38.85 22.03
CA ILE A 10 5.85 -38.52 20.70
C ILE A 10 4.53 -37.75 20.82
N SER A 11 3.64 -38.16 21.72
CA SER A 11 2.37 -37.47 21.95
C SER A 11 2.56 -36.05 22.51
N SER A 12 3.56 -35.85 23.38
CA SER A 12 3.86 -34.51 23.94
C SER A 12 4.55 -33.60 22.92
N LEU A 13 5.43 -34.13 22.06
CA LEU A 13 5.99 -33.36 20.94
C LEU A 13 4.91 -32.95 19.93
N ALA A 14 4.02 -33.87 19.57
CA ALA A 14 2.93 -33.57 18.64
C ALA A 14 2.01 -32.47 19.19
N LEU A 15 1.70 -32.52 20.49
CA LEU A 15 0.89 -31.49 21.15
C LEU A 15 1.59 -30.12 21.17
N ALA A 16 2.90 -30.08 21.42
CA ALA A 16 3.67 -28.83 21.44
C ALA A 16 3.74 -28.15 20.04
N VAL A 17 3.82 -28.94 18.97
CA VAL A 17 3.81 -28.41 17.59
C VAL A 17 2.45 -27.81 17.23
N VAL A 18 1.34 -28.45 17.62
CA VAL A 18 -0.01 -27.94 17.34
C VAL A 18 -0.29 -26.64 18.10
N ILE A 19 0.18 -26.52 19.35
CA ILE A 19 0.05 -25.28 20.14
C ILE A 19 0.85 -24.12 19.52
N SER A 20 2.03 -24.41 18.97
CA SER A 20 2.89 -23.40 18.34
C SER A 20 2.27 -22.79 17.07
N ILE A 21 1.55 -23.61 16.29
CA ILE A 21 0.85 -23.16 15.07
C ILE A 21 -0.38 -22.31 15.41
N ALA A 22 -1.10 -22.65 16.49
CA ALA A 22 -2.29 -21.89 16.91
C ALA A 22 -1.95 -20.50 17.50
N ALA A 23 -0.73 -20.32 18.04
CA ALA A 23 -0.28 -19.06 18.64
C ALA A 23 0.20 -18.01 17.62
N SER A 24 0.49 -18.40 16.38
CA SER A 24 0.90 -17.46 15.33
C SER A 24 -0.31 -16.93 14.56
N SER A 25 -1.05 -15.99 15.15
CA SER A 25 -1.96 -15.14 14.38
C SER A 25 -1.15 -14.05 13.67
N PRO A 26 -1.34 -13.81 12.36
CA PRO A 26 -0.67 -12.70 11.69
C PRO A 26 -1.07 -11.38 12.37
N PRO A 27 -0.15 -10.39 12.43
CA PRO A 27 -0.47 -9.08 12.97
C PRO A 27 -1.72 -8.52 12.29
N ALA A 28 -2.59 -7.87 13.06
CA ALA A 28 -3.74 -7.20 12.50
C ALA A 28 -3.28 -6.20 11.43
N GLU A 29 -3.79 -6.37 10.20
CA GLU A 29 -3.52 -5.48 9.09
C GLU A 29 -3.88 -4.03 9.47
N PRO A 30 -2.98 -3.05 9.20
CA PRO A 30 -3.30 -1.65 9.44
C PRO A 30 -4.61 -1.27 8.76
N LYS A 31 -5.45 -0.45 9.41
CA LYS A 31 -6.71 -0.01 8.82
C LYS A 31 -6.44 0.71 7.49
N ARG A 32 -6.96 0.18 6.38
CA ARG A 32 -6.78 0.75 5.02
C ARG A 32 -8.07 1.39 4.50
N ASN A 33 -7.94 2.48 3.75
CA ASN A 33 -9.05 3.18 3.08
C ASN A 33 -8.71 3.41 1.59
N LEU A 34 -8.60 2.31 0.84
CA LEU A 34 -8.25 2.31 -0.58
C LEU A 34 -9.52 2.47 -1.42
N LYS A 35 -9.61 3.59 -2.16
CA LYS A 35 -10.74 3.91 -3.06
C LYS A 35 -10.39 3.81 -4.55
N VAL A 36 -9.10 3.77 -4.89
CA VAL A 36 -8.60 3.73 -6.28
C VAL A 36 -7.70 2.52 -6.51
N LEU A 37 -6.75 2.28 -5.60
CA LEU A 37 -5.87 1.11 -5.64
C LEU A 37 -6.63 -0.18 -5.31
N PRO A 38 -6.16 -1.34 -5.80
CA PRO A 38 -6.71 -2.64 -5.43
C PRO A 38 -6.72 -2.84 -3.92
N LYS A 39 -7.83 -3.35 -3.37
CA LYS A 39 -7.94 -3.60 -1.92
C LYS A 39 -6.98 -4.69 -1.42
N ASN A 40 -6.57 -5.59 -2.30
CA ASN A 40 -5.66 -6.70 -2.06
C ASN A 40 -4.20 -6.39 -2.43
N ILE A 41 -3.84 -5.12 -2.67
CA ILE A 41 -2.44 -4.73 -2.89
C ILE A 41 -1.57 -5.14 -1.69
N SER A 42 -0.35 -5.63 -1.95
CA SER A 42 0.61 -5.94 -0.89
C SER A 42 1.00 -4.66 -0.14
N ALA A 43 1.48 -4.79 1.11
CA ALA A 43 1.98 -3.63 1.85
C ALA A 43 3.17 -2.98 1.14
N GLU A 44 4.09 -3.81 0.64
CA GLU A 44 5.28 -3.36 -0.09
C GLU A 44 4.92 -2.58 -1.37
N ASP A 45 3.96 -3.07 -2.17
CA ASP A 45 3.56 -2.37 -3.39
C ASP A 45 2.79 -1.08 -3.08
N LEU A 46 2.02 -1.07 -1.99
CA LEU A 46 1.36 0.15 -1.53
C LEU A 46 2.39 1.20 -1.11
N ASP A 47 3.42 0.81 -0.37
CA ASP A 47 4.51 1.71 0.05
C ASP A 47 5.26 2.26 -1.16
N LYS A 48 5.59 1.42 -2.15
CA LYS A 48 6.20 1.87 -3.42
C LYS A 48 5.34 2.90 -4.15
N VAL A 49 4.02 2.73 -4.17
CA VAL A 49 3.11 3.72 -4.77
C VAL A 49 3.17 5.05 -4.01
N MET A 50 3.20 5.01 -2.67
CA MET A 50 3.30 6.23 -1.86
C MET A 50 4.67 6.91 -2.00
N ASP A 51 5.74 6.14 -2.13
CA ASP A 51 7.10 6.64 -2.42
C ASP A 51 7.15 7.38 -3.76
N ASN A 52 6.58 6.78 -4.81
CA ASN A 52 6.47 7.43 -6.11
C ASN A 52 5.69 8.76 -6.06
N PHE A 53 4.66 8.87 -5.20
CA PHE A 53 3.95 10.12 -5.01
C PHE A 53 4.79 11.18 -4.30
N LYS A 54 5.53 10.80 -3.24
CA LYS A 54 6.46 11.71 -2.55
C LYS A 54 7.48 12.27 -3.53
N ASP A 55 8.09 11.41 -4.34
CA ASP A 55 9.16 11.79 -5.26
C ASP A 55 8.63 12.67 -6.40
N ALA A 56 7.50 12.29 -6.99
CA ALA A 56 6.93 13.04 -8.10
C ALA A 56 6.45 14.45 -7.71
N LEU A 57 5.98 14.63 -6.46
CA LEU A 57 5.46 15.90 -5.95
C LEU A 57 6.48 16.67 -5.10
N GLY A 58 7.60 16.06 -4.72
CA GLY A 58 8.59 16.65 -3.81
C GLY A 58 8.06 16.89 -2.40
N VAL A 59 7.23 15.99 -1.87
CA VAL A 59 6.54 16.14 -0.58
C VAL A 59 6.79 14.97 0.37
N LYS A 60 6.41 15.12 1.64
CA LYS A 60 6.43 14.06 2.66
C LYS A 60 5.00 13.56 2.96
N CYS A 61 4.89 12.45 3.70
CA CYS A 61 3.60 11.79 3.97
C CYS A 61 2.55 12.73 4.61
N ASN A 62 2.97 13.65 5.47
CA ASN A 62 2.10 14.64 6.14
C ASN A 62 1.49 15.69 5.18
N PHE A 63 1.96 15.75 3.92
CA PHE A 63 1.32 16.56 2.90
C PHE A 63 -0.06 16.02 2.52
N CYS A 64 -0.27 14.70 2.48
CA CYS A 64 -1.57 14.12 2.15
C CYS A 64 -2.25 13.43 3.33
N HIS A 65 -1.50 12.89 4.29
CA HIS A 65 -2.06 12.14 5.41
C HIS A 65 -2.22 13.03 6.64
N ALA A 66 -3.24 12.75 7.45
CA ALA A 66 -3.48 13.44 8.71
C ALA A 66 -2.72 12.75 9.86
N PRO A 67 -2.32 13.46 10.92
CA PRO A 67 -1.83 12.83 12.14
C PRO A 67 -2.95 12.02 12.83
N GLN A 68 -2.58 11.05 13.67
CA GLN A 68 -3.54 10.37 14.54
C GLN A 68 -4.07 11.33 15.61
N LYS A 69 -5.29 11.08 16.12
CA LYS A 69 -5.92 11.94 17.13
C LYS A 69 -5.27 11.81 18.51
N ASP A 70 -4.73 10.63 18.80
CA ASP A 70 -4.13 10.21 20.07
C ASP A 70 -2.62 10.38 20.10
N ASP A 71 -1.94 10.34 18.95
CA ASP A 71 -0.50 10.57 18.82
C ASP A 71 -0.18 11.42 17.57
N PRO A 72 0.13 12.72 17.72
CA PRO A 72 0.42 13.60 16.58
C PRO A 72 1.74 13.27 15.88
N ASN A 73 2.60 12.44 16.47
CA ASN A 73 3.84 11.98 15.82
C ASN A 73 3.60 10.78 14.89
N LYS A 74 2.41 10.20 14.91
CA LYS A 74 2.00 9.11 14.03
C LYS A 74 0.95 9.59 13.03
N MET A 75 0.92 8.92 11.88
CA MET A 75 -0.03 9.24 10.81
C MET A 75 -1.24 8.33 10.84
N ASP A 76 -2.42 8.91 10.66
CA ASP A 76 -3.64 8.19 10.29
C ASP A 76 -3.71 8.09 8.75
N PHE A 77 -3.10 7.03 8.22
CA PHE A 77 -3.08 6.79 6.77
C PHE A 77 -4.48 6.51 6.18
N ALA A 78 -5.45 6.08 6.99
CA ALA A 78 -6.81 5.79 6.55
C ALA A 78 -7.67 7.05 6.44
N SER A 79 -7.41 8.05 7.29
CA SER A 79 -8.17 9.30 7.37
C SER A 79 -8.19 10.08 6.06
N ASP A 80 -9.36 10.65 5.75
CA ASP A 80 -9.59 11.56 4.64
C ASP A 80 -9.70 13.03 5.12
N ALA A 81 -9.21 13.33 6.33
CA ALA A 81 -9.31 14.67 6.93
C ALA A 81 -8.53 15.76 6.18
N LYS A 82 -7.53 15.38 5.38
CA LYS A 82 -6.76 16.29 4.53
C LYS A 82 -7.29 16.27 3.09
N PRO A 83 -7.67 17.41 2.50
CA PRO A 83 -8.24 17.48 1.15
C PRO A 83 -7.28 17.00 0.06
N GLU A 84 -5.97 17.15 0.26
CA GLU A 84 -4.92 16.75 -0.69
C GLU A 84 -5.00 15.25 -1.03
N LYS A 85 -5.50 14.42 -0.10
CA LYS A 85 -5.68 12.98 -0.33
C LYS A 85 -6.77 12.67 -1.35
N GLU A 86 -7.90 13.38 -1.29
CA GLU A 86 -8.96 13.20 -2.28
C GLU A 86 -8.53 13.76 -3.64
N ILE A 87 -7.84 14.90 -3.66
CA ILE A 87 -7.24 15.46 -4.89
C ILE A 87 -6.29 14.43 -5.52
N ALA A 88 -5.41 13.81 -4.73
CA ALA A 88 -4.50 12.78 -5.22
C ALA A 88 -5.26 11.59 -5.84
N ARG A 89 -6.37 11.14 -5.24
CA ARG A 89 -7.21 10.07 -5.81
C ARG A 89 -7.83 10.47 -7.15
N ASP A 90 -8.23 11.72 -7.29
CA ASP A 90 -8.76 12.23 -8.56
C ASP A 90 -7.67 12.35 -9.62
N MET A 91 -6.46 12.76 -9.24
CA MET A 91 -5.29 12.74 -10.12
C MET A 91 -4.95 11.31 -10.56
N MET A 92 -5.00 10.32 -9.66
CA MET A 92 -4.81 8.91 -10.04
C MET A 92 -5.84 8.47 -11.09
N ARG A 93 -7.12 8.77 -10.87
CA ARG A 93 -8.18 8.47 -11.85
C ARG A 93 -7.94 9.15 -13.19
N MET A 94 -7.52 10.42 -13.18
CA MET A 94 -7.20 11.17 -14.39
C MET A 94 -6.04 10.52 -15.15
N THR A 95 -4.92 10.26 -14.50
CA THR A 95 -3.72 9.66 -15.11
C THR A 95 -4.02 8.27 -15.67
N THR A 96 -4.77 7.43 -14.95
CA THR A 96 -5.23 6.13 -15.46
C THR A 96 -6.07 6.29 -16.74
N LYS A 97 -7.00 7.26 -16.77
CA LYS A 97 -7.82 7.52 -17.97
C LYS A 97 -6.99 7.99 -19.15
N ILE A 98 -6.07 8.94 -18.93
CA ILE A 98 -5.16 9.47 -19.97
C ILE A 98 -4.33 8.32 -20.55
N ASN A 99 -3.67 7.54 -19.69
CA ASN A 99 -2.79 6.47 -20.12
C ASN A 99 -3.52 5.35 -20.86
N LYS A 100 -4.71 4.98 -20.39
CA LYS A 100 -5.55 4.00 -21.09
C LYS A 100 -6.00 4.48 -22.46
N LYS A 101 -6.36 5.76 -22.58
CA LYS A 101 -6.95 6.33 -23.80
C LYS A 101 -5.91 6.66 -24.86
N TYR A 102 -4.75 7.20 -24.46
CA TYR A 102 -3.79 7.80 -25.38
C TYR A 102 -2.43 7.09 -25.42
N PHE A 103 -2.09 6.30 -24.40
CA PHE A 103 -0.77 5.64 -24.29
C PHE A 103 -0.85 4.12 -24.35
N ASN A 104 -2.02 3.56 -24.69
CA ASN A 104 -2.26 2.12 -24.80
C ASN A 104 -1.93 1.30 -23.54
N VAL A 105 -1.84 1.93 -22.37
CA VAL A 105 -1.60 1.20 -21.10
C VAL A 105 -2.84 0.39 -20.75
N LYS A 106 -2.71 -0.93 -20.84
CA LYS A 106 -3.77 -1.90 -20.51
C LYS A 106 -3.15 -3.09 -19.78
N PRO A 107 -3.86 -3.69 -18.80
CA PRO A 107 -3.39 -4.89 -18.12
C PRO A 107 -3.02 -5.98 -19.13
N GLY A 108 -1.80 -6.52 -19.01
CA GLY A 108 -1.30 -7.63 -19.85
C GLY A 108 -0.88 -7.24 -21.27
N LYS A 109 -0.81 -5.94 -21.60
CA LYS A 109 -0.38 -5.44 -22.92
C LYS A 109 0.79 -4.45 -22.83
N ASP A 110 1.68 -4.66 -21.88
CA ASP A 110 2.76 -3.70 -21.57
C ASP A 110 3.72 -3.48 -22.75
N LYS A 111 3.89 -4.47 -23.63
CA LYS A 111 4.72 -4.38 -24.84
C LYS A 111 4.14 -3.46 -25.93
N GLU A 112 2.84 -3.18 -25.87
CA GLU A 112 2.11 -2.33 -26.82
C GLU A 112 1.95 -0.89 -26.28
N ALA A 113 2.32 -0.65 -25.01
CA ALA A 113 2.14 0.62 -24.34
C ALA A 113 3.22 1.62 -24.76
N LEU A 114 2.80 2.86 -25.00
CA LEU A 114 3.70 4.01 -25.10
C LEU A 114 4.17 4.43 -23.70
N PRO A 115 5.29 5.16 -23.58
CA PRO A 115 5.72 5.72 -22.30
C PRO A 115 4.59 6.53 -21.64
N PRO A 116 4.07 6.10 -20.47
CA PRO A 116 2.88 6.69 -19.89
C PRO A 116 3.14 8.07 -19.27
N VAL A 117 2.07 8.87 -19.17
CA VAL A 117 2.07 10.05 -18.30
C VAL A 117 2.11 9.59 -16.85
N THR A 118 2.95 10.22 -16.05
CA THR A 118 3.04 9.99 -14.61
C THR A 118 2.79 11.29 -13.86
N CYS A 119 2.69 11.22 -12.54
CA CYS A 119 2.61 12.42 -11.69
C CYS A 119 3.81 13.35 -11.97
N ALA A 120 5.00 12.76 -12.15
CA ALA A 120 6.24 13.51 -12.39
C ALA A 120 6.23 14.27 -13.72
N THR A 121 5.51 13.79 -14.73
CA THR A 121 5.38 14.46 -16.05
C THR A 121 4.81 15.87 -15.95
N CYS A 122 3.98 16.15 -14.95
CA CYS A 122 3.41 17.48 -14.74
C CYS A 122 3.98 18.18 -13.49
N HIS A 123 4.13 17.43 -12.40
CA HIS A 123 4.54 18.01 -11.12
C HIS A 123 6.03 18.37 -11.06
N HIS A 124 6.89 17.65 -11.78
CA HIS A 124 8.34 17.89 -11.81
C HIS A 124 8.97 18.08 -10.40
N GLY A 125 8.56 17.27 -9.42
CA GLY A 125 9.06 17.37 -8.05
C GLY A 125 8.50 18.54 -7.26
N LYS A 126 7.37 19.14 -7.69
CA LYS A 126 6.68 20.22 -6.99
C LYS A 126 5.21 19.86 -6.74
N PRO A 127 4.63 20.23 -5.58
CA PRO A 127 3.25 19.89 -5.25
C PRO A 127 2.22 20.58 -6.15
N HIS A 128 2.59 21.73 -6.71
CA HIS A 128 1.77 22.49 -7.64
C HIS A 128 2.53 22.61 -8.97
N PRO A 129 1.99 22.09 -10.08
CA PRO A 129 2.57 22.31 -11.40
C PRO A 129 2.66 23.80 -11.71
N GLU A 130 3.74 24.23 -12.35
CA GLU A 130 3.86 25.62 -12.81
C GLU A 130 2.92 25.86 -13.98
N ASN A 131 2.11 26.92 -13.88
CA ASN A 131 1.43 27.45 -15.05
C ASN A 131 2.49 28.21 -15.86
N LYS A 132 2.81 27.71 -17.06
CA LYS A 132 3.50 28.52 -18.07
C LYS A 132 2.47 29.25 -18.91
#